data_AF-A0A2V7R281-F1
#
_entry.id   AF-A0A2V7R281-F1
#
_cell.length_a   1.000
_cell.length_b   1.000
_cell.length_c   1.000
_cell.angle_alpha   90.00
_cell.angle_beta   90.00
_cell.angle_gamma   90.00
#
_symmetry.space_group_name_H-M   'P 1'
#
loop_
_entity.id
_entity.type
_entity.pdbx_description
1 polymer ?
#
loop_
_entity_poly.entity_id
_entity_poly.type
_entity_poly.pdbx_seq_one_letter_code
_entity_poly.pdbx_strand_id
1 'polypeptide(L)'
;MIATTSSGRRFAVLARYLLRGRSGAETERVAWTAGRNLGLDDPELAAVLMQATADENPRVEVPVYHLTINFDPNDPVTPTEMQAVADRVLRDLGLAEHQALMVAHQDRAHPHVHVMVNRVHPETGVAWERWQDRPRIERTLRELERELGLREVAGRLYQLDGQEAPEPARLTSGERRQAERTGEPAFPDRVRAHLPELRAARSWTELEERLAAHGLRLERKGQGLVITDGTHQVKASRVARDLSLRRLEERFRAPYPGREEEQARREPPSRDVAQLQGALAEYERVAALEHERDRATKELYAAQARRSNLDHAITAVQAAEKDFDRALARVYRDPPAAREQFRNAVAQAGPERAAEWLTAEPERFGALRTVDRPRALGLGVRRDDAPARLEARRAAACGRALAETERRAAALAGRDAPDRQESSVGPWVERALAHVKERIGETERLLDQLKQELRRAPHLELLQRSIARVVARLEPREIAQLRLLVTAPQVAIAFQARRVLKDLLLGREQEDDR
;
A
#
# COMPACT_ATOMS: atom_id res chain seq x y z
N MET A 1 27.94 -41.41 1.38
CA MET A 1 26.94 -40.44 1.94
C MET A 1 27.23 -38.99 1.57
N ILE A 2 26.17 -38.24 1.23
CA ILE A 2 26.19 -36.79 0.96
C ILE A 2 25.00 -36.11 1.68
N ALA A 3 25.27 -35.04 2.41
CA ALA A 3 24.22 -34.23 3.05
C ALA A 3 24.00 -32.86 2.42
N THR A 4 22.75 -32.39 2.50
CA THR A 4 22.37 -31.02 2.16
C THR A 4 21.51 -30.42 3.26
N THR A 5 21.73 -29.14 3.56
CA THR A 5 21.02 -28.42 4.62
C THR A 5 20.29 -27.20 4.07
N SER A 6 19.09 -26.93 4.60
CA SER A 6 18.31 -25.73 4.34
C SER A 6 17.55 -25.29 5.61
N SER A 7 16.91 -24.13 5.57
CA SER A 7 16.13 -23.61 6.70
C SER A 7 14.84 -22.97 6.22
N GLY A 8 13.83 -22.98 7.08
CA GLY A 8 12.48 -22.51 6.74
C GLY A 8 11.77 -21.82 7.90
N ARG A 9 10.64 -21.18 7.57
CA ARG A 9 9.82 -20.43 8.52
C ARG A 9 8.62 -21.21 9.08
N ARG A 10 8.15 -22.25 8.37
CA ARG A 10 6.88 -22.93 8.65
C ARG A 10 7.05 -24.44 8.60
N PHE A 11 6.85 -25.13 9.71
CA PHE A 11 6.93 -26.59 9.78
C PHE A 11 5.89 -27.28 8.88
N ALA A 12 4.66 -26.75 8.86
CA ALA A 12 3.57 -27.31 8.06
C ALA A 12 3.88 -27.38 6.54
N VAL A 13 4.64 -26.40 6.03
CA VAL A 13 5.05 -26.38 4.61
C VAL A 13 6.05 -27.49 4.34
N LEU A 14 7.02 -27.68 5.23
CA LEU A 14 8.01 -28.75 5.08
C LEU A 14 7.38 -30.12 5.26
N ALA A 15 6.55 -30.35 6.28
CA ALA A 15 5.83 -31.61 6.48
C ALA A 15 5.00 -32.00 5.25
N ARG A 16 4.23 -31.07 4.69
CA ARG A 16 3.46 -31.32 3.46
C ARG A 16 4.35 -31.66 2.28
N TYR A 17 5.48 -30.97 2.13
CA TYR A 17 6.47 -31.28 1.09
C TYR A 17 7.08 -32.68 1.26
N LEU A 18 7.40 -33.08 2.50
CA LEU A 18 7.94 -34.41 2.80
C LEU A 18 6.93 -35.52 2.53
N LEU A 19 5.64 -35.27 2.76
CA LEU A 19 4.57 -36.24 2.51
C LEU A 19 4.18 -36.34 1.03
N ARG A 20 4.01 -35.20 0.34
CA ARG A 20 3.31 -35.15 -0.95
C ARG A 20 4.14 -34.56 -2.10
N GLY A 21 5.39 -34.22 -1.83
CA GLY A 21 6.25 -33.55 -2.80
C GLY A 21 5.81 -32.13 -3.15
N ARG A 22 6.28 -31.63 -4.30
CA ARG A 22 5.95 -30.26 -4.76
C ARG A 22 4.59 -30.14 -5.42
N SER A 23 4.15 -31.18 -6.13
CA SER A 23 2.90 -31.19 -6.92
C SER A 23 1.70 -31.69 -6.11
N GLY A 24 1.92 -32.34 -4.97
CA GLY A 24 0.85 -32.96 -4.18
C GLY A 24 0.40 -34.33 -4.68
N ALA A 25 0.94 -34.80 -5.82
CA ALA A 25 0.54 -36.03 -6.49
C ALA A 25 1.38 -37.26 -6.07
N GLU A 26 2.46 -37.05 -5.31
CA GLU A 26 3.44 -38.08 -4.93
C GLU A 26 3.06 -38.70 -3.57
N THR A 27 1.90 -39.36 -3.49
CA THR A 27 1.30 -39.83 -2.23
C THR A 27 1.92 -41.09 -1.63
N GLU A 28 2.69 -41.87 -2.41
CA GLU A 28 3.30 -43.15 -1.99
C GLU A 28 4.84 -43.10 -1.96
N ARG A 29 5.40 -41.92 -1.68
CA ARG A 29 6.86 -41.69 -1.65
C ARG A 29 7.53 -42.05 -0.33
N VAL A 30 6.78 -42.08 0.77
CA VAL A 30 7.32 -42.24 2.12
C VAL A 30 7.48 -43.72 2.44
N ALA A 31 8.72 -44.13 2.75
CA ALA A 31 9.03 -45.49 3.16
C ALA A 31 8.75 -45.69 4.65
N TRP A 32 9.18 -44.74 5.48
CA TRP A 32 8.96 -44.74 6.93
C TRP A 32 9.16 -43.34 7.51
N THR A 33 8.59 -43.12 8.70
CA THR A 33 8.79 -41.92 9.51
C THR A 33 9.24 -42.29 10.91
N ALA A 34 9.99 -41.40 11.57
CA ALA A 34 10.41 -41.58 12.96
C ALA A 34 10.61 -40.24 13.65
N GLY A 35 9.93 -40.02 14.77
CA GLY A 35 10.05 -38.85 15.62
C GLY A 35 11.13 -39.00 16.69
N ARG A 36 11.70 -37.87 17.11
CA ARG A 36 12.57 -37.71 18.28
C ARG A 36 12.05 -36.55 19.10
N ASN A 37 11.86 -36.77 20.40
CA ASN A 37 11.34 -35.76 21.33
C ASN A 37 9.96 -35.18 20.92
N LEU A 38 9.16 -35.96 20.18
CA LEU A 38 7.81 -35.59 19.71
C LEU A 38 6.70 -36.48 20.28
N GLY A 39 7.02 -37.72 20.68
CA GLY A 39 6.03 -38.71 21.12
C GLY A 39 5.15 -39.28 20.01
N LEU A 40 5.45 -38.97 18.74
CA LEU A 40 4.69 -39.39 17.56
C LEU A 40 5.55 -39.34 16.29
N ASP A 41 5.09 -40.07 15.27
CA ASP A 41 5.77 -40.20 13.97
C ASP A 41 4.96 -39.62 12.80
N ASP A 42 3.80 -39.01 13.07
CA ASP A 42 2.96 -38.37 12.05
C ASP A 42 3.52 -36.99 11.62
N PRO A 43 3.84 -36.76 10.34
CA PRO A 43 4.46 -35.51 9.93
C PRO A 43 3.59 -34.25 10.05
N GLU A 44 2.28 -34.36 9.85
CA GLU A 44 1.39 -33.20 9.94
C GLU A 44 1.21 -32.78 11.40
N LEU A 45 1.03 -33.73 12.31
CA LEU A 45 0.92 -33.49 13.75
C LEU A 45 2.27 -33.07 14.36
N ALA A 46 3.39 -33.65 13.90
CA ALA A 46 4.73 -33.21 14.29
C ALA A 46 4.97 -31.74 13.95
N ALA A 47 4.52 -31.30 12.77
CA ALA A 47 4.63 -29.89 12.40
C ALA A 47 3.80 -28.96 13.28
N VAL A 48 2.63 -29.40 13.76
CA VAL A 48 1.82 -28.64 14.71
C VAL A 48 2.54 -28.51 16.06
N LEU A 49 3.05 -29.61 16.61
CA LEU A 49 3.78 -29.59 17.89
C LEU A 49 5.06 -28.76 17.81
N MET A 50 5.84 -28.92 16.74
CA MET A 50 7.06 -28.14 16.52
C MET A 50 6.78 -26.65 16.36
N GLN A 51 5.67 -26.29 15.69
CA GLN A 51 5.28 -24.89 15.59
C GLN A 51 4.91 -24.33 16.97
N ALA A 52 4.13 -25.06 17.77
CA ALA A 52 3.77 -24.64 19.12
C ALA A 52 5.01 -24.39 20.00
N THR A 53 5.99 -25.29 19.97
CA THR A 53 7.27 -25.11 20.69
C THR A 53 8.08 -23.93 20.15
N ALA A 54 8.10 -23.72 18.83
CA ALA A 54 8.81 -22.57 18.25
C ALA A 54 8.16 -21.23 18.64
N ASP A 55 6.83 -21.20 18.80
CA ASP A 55 6.06 -20.01 19.16
C ASP A 55 6.34 -19.56 20.60
N GLU A 56 6.92 -20.41 21.46
CA GLU A 56 7.40 -20.03 22.80
C GLU A 56 8.58 -19.04 22.73
N ASN A 57 9.31 -18.99 21.61
CA ASN A 57 10.34 -17.97 21.34
C ASN A 57 10.08 -17.24 20.01
N PRO A 58 9.17 -16.23 20.00
CA PRO A 58 8.74 -15.56 18.77
C PRO A 58 9.85 -14.73 18.10
N ARG A 59 11.02 -14.54 18.75
CA ARG A 59 12.17 -13.86 18.15
C ARG A 59 12.86 -14.71 17.07
N VAL A 60 12.55 -16.02 17.01
CA VAL A 60 13.18 -16.96 16.07
C VAL A 60 12.37 -17.02 14.77
N GLU A 61 12.66 -16.12 13.82
CA GLU A 61 11.90 -16.05 12.56
C GLU A 61 12.05 -17.27 11.63
N VAL A 62 13.10 -18.08 11.83
CA VAL A 62 13.43 -19.24 10.97
C VAL A 62 13.66 -20.47 11.85
N PRO A 63 12.60 -21.03 12.48
CA PRO A 63 12.75 -22.11 13.45
C PRO A 63 13.00 -23.47 12.82
N VAL A 64 12.72 -23.64 11.52
CA VAL A 64 12.84 -24.94 10.85
C VAL A 64 14.27 -25.14 10.33
N TYR A 65 14.90 -26.25 10.69
CA TYR A 65 16.12 -26.76 10.08
C TYR A 65 15.84 -28.05 9.32
N HIS A 66 16.25 -28.12 8.05
CA HIS A 66 16.03 -29.28 7.19
C HIS A 66 17.35 -29.85 6.73
N LEU A 67 17.61 -31.09 7.10
CA LEU A 67 18.75 -31.88 6.70
C LEU A 67 18.28 -33.01 5.77
N THR A 68 19.04 -33.31 4.73
CA THR A 68 18.82 -34.51 3.90
C THR A 68 20.12 -35.27 3.83
N ILE A 69 20.09 -36.57 4.11
CA ILE A 69 21.24 -37.48 4.01
C ILE A 69 20.94 -38.48 2.89
N ASN A 70 21.81 -38.51 1.88
CA ASN A 70 21.71 -39.40 0.73
C ASN A 70 22.80 -40.46 0.82
N PHE A 71 22.41 -41.72 0.67
CA PHE A 71 23.31 -42.88 0.67
C PHE A 71 23.72 -43.23 -0.77
N ASP A 72 24.82 -43.97 -0.96
CA ASP A 72 25.17 -44.46 -2.30
C ASP A 72 24.10 -45.46 -2.76
N PRO A 73 23.68 -45.45 -4.04
CA PRO A 73 22.70 -46.41 -4.57
C PRO A 73 23.09 -47.89 -4.35
N ASN A 74 24.38 -48.18 -4.18
CA ASN A 74 24.89 -49.54 -4.05
C ASN A 74 25.20 -49.92 -2.59
N ASP A 75 24.99 -49.02 -1.63
CA ASP A 75 25.16 -49.30 -0.21
C ASP A 75 23.86 -49.93 0.34
N PRO A 76 23.89 -51.15 0.91
CA PRO A 76 22.72 -51.81 1.46
C PRO A 76 22.40 -51.26 2.86
N VAL A 77 21.74 -50.11 2.94
CA VAL A 77 21.37 -49.50 4.23
C VAL A 77 19.95 -49.88 4.67
N THR A 78 19.83 -50.33 5.92
CA THR A 78 18.56 -50.64 6.57
C THR A 78 17.90 -49.39 7.18
N PRO A 79 16.58 -49.37 7.41
CA PRO A 79 15.90 -48.28 8.11
C PRO A 79 16.53 -47.95 9.47
N THR A 80 16.98 -48.96 10.22
CA THR A 80 17.63 -48.79 11.52
C THR A 80 18.98 -48.10 11.40
N GLU A 81 19.79 -48.46 10.41
CA GLU A 81 21.08 -47.78 10.15
C GLU A 81 20.87 -46.33 9.68
N MET A 82 19.87 -46.09 8.82
CA MET A 82 19.53 -44.74 8.37
C MET A 82 19.12 -43.85 9.55
N GLN A 83 18.33 -44.38 10.50
CA GLN A 83 17.98 -43.67 11.73
C GLN A 83 19.21 -43.45 12.62
N ALA A 84 20.06 -44.45 12.82
CA ALA A 84 21.28 -44.32 13.62
C ALA A 84 22.24 -43.26 13.07
N VAL A 85 22.39 -43.20 11.74
CA VAL A 85 23.17 -42.17 11.04
C VAL A 85 22.58 -40.79 11.30
N ALA A 86 21.27 -40.62 11.12
CA ALA A 86 20.59 -39.34 11.38
C ALA A 86 20.71 -38.93 12.85
N ASP A 87 20.53 -39.85 13.79
CA ASP A 87 20.66 -39.61 15.24
C ASP A 87 22.09 -39.21 15.63
N ARG A 88 23.11 -39.85 15.05
CA ARG A 88 24.52 -39.46 15.26
C ARG A 88 24.80 -38.06 14.72
N VAL A 89 24.31 -37.74 13.52
CA VAL A 89 24.46 -36.38 12.95
C VAL A 89 23.77 -35.33 13.83
N LEU A 90 22.56 -35.60 14.32
CA LEU A 90 21.87 -34.67 15.24
C LEU A 90 22.66 -34.48 16.55
N ARG A 91 23.17 -35.57 17.13
CA ARG A 91 24.00 -35.51 18.34
C ARG A 91 25.26 -34.68 18.14
N ASP A 92 26.00 -34.93 17.06
CA ASP A 92 27.27 -34.23 16.77
C ASP A 92 27.06 -32.77 16.39
N LEU A 93 25.84 -32.39 16.00
CA LEU A 93 25.41 -31.00 15.84
C LEU A 93 24.97 -30.33 17.15
N GLY A 94 24.72 -31.08 18.22
CA GLY A 94 24.14 -30.58 19.46
C GLY A 94 22.62 -30.43 19.41
N LEU A 95 21.95 -31.26 18.61
CA LEU A 95 20.50 -31.28 18.38
C LEU A 95 19.82 -32.53 18.95
N ALA A 96 20.50 -33.32 19.78
CA ALA A 96 19.95 -34.59 20.30
C ALA A 96 18.65 -34.42 21.11
N GLU A 97 18.52 -33.32 21.85
CA GLU A 97 17.35 -33.01 22.69
C GLU A 97 16.30 -32.14 21.97
N HIS A 98 16.56 -31.76 20.72
CA HIS A 98 15.61 -31.00 19.92
C HIS A 98 14.52 -31.90 19.34
N GLN A 99 13.33 -31.34 19.11
CA GLN A 99 12.29 -32.02 18.35
C GLN A 99 12.80 -32.28 16.93
N ALA A 100 12.75 -33.53 16.48
CA ALA A 100 13.11 -33.91 15.11
C ALA A 100 12.15 -34.95 14.54
N LEU A 101 11.87 -34.85 13.24
CA LEU A 101 11.11 -35.83 12.49
C LEU A 101 11.95 -36.29 11.28
N MET A 102 12.19 -37.58 11.23
CA MET A 102 12.84 -38.26 10.11
C MET A 102 11.78 -38.80 9.16
N VAL A 103 11.98 -38.60 7.85
CA VAL A 103 11.12 -39.11 6.79
C VAL A 103 12.01 -39.68 5.70
N ALA A 104 12.01 -41.01 5.53
CA ALA A 104 12.71 -41.64 4.42
C ALA A 104 11.80 -41.77 3.21
N HIS A 105 12.37 -41.57 2.03
CA HIS A 105 11.65 -41.74 0.77
C HIS A 105 12.14 -42.96 -0.01
N GLN A 106 11.24 -43.55 -0.79
CA GLN A 106 11.47 -44.68 -1.72
C GLN A 106 11.26 -44.30 -3.19
N ASP A 107 11.20 -42.99 -3.50
CA ASP A 107 10.86 -42.45 -4.82
C ASP A 107 12.08 -42.21 -5.73
N ARG A 108 13.29 -42.57 -5.28
CA ARG A 108 14.55 -42.39 -6.04
C ARG A 108 15.40 -43.65 -6.02
N ALA A 109 16.30 -43.74 -6.99
CA ALA A 109 17.27 -44.82 -7.11
C ALA A 109 18.29 -44.92 -5.97
N HIS A 110 18.38 -43.92 -5.08
CA HIS A 110 19.22 -43.94 -3.89
C HIS A 110 18.37 -43.80 -2.62
N PRO A 111 18.69 -44.56 -1.55
CA PRO A 111 18.11 -44.34 -0.24
C PRO A 111 18.46 -42.94 0.26
N HIS A 112 17.47 -42.24 0.81
CA HIS A 112 17.68 -40.95 1.44
C HIS A 112 16.68 -40.69 2.56
N VAL A 113 17.14 -39.98 3.58
CA VAL A 113 16.33 -39.54 4.73
C VAL A 113 16.33 -38.03 4.80
N HIS A 114 15.14 -37.46 4.98
CA HIS A 114 14.94 -36.07 5.34
C HIS A 114 14.76 -35.96 6.86
N VAL A 115 15.38 -34.98 7.47
CA VAL A 115 15.29 -34.70 8.90
C VAL A 115 14.81 -33.26 9.07
N MET A 116 13.59 -33.10 9.59
CA MET A 116 13.00 -31.82 9.96
C MET A 116 13.23 -31.61 11.46
N VAL A 117 13.99 -30.58 11.81
CA VAL A 117 14.37 -30.27 13.20
C VAL A 117 13.82 -28.92 13.61
N ASN A 118 13.28 -28.84 14.83
CA ASN A 118 13.00 -27.57 15.47
C ASN A 118 14.27 -26.98 16.07
N ARG A 119 14.69 -25.81 15.59
CA ARG A 119 15.86 -25.12 16.14
C ARG A 119 15.61 -24.61 17.55
N VAL A 120 14.37 -24.38 17.96
CA VAL A 120 14.03 -23.98 19.33
C VAL A 120 14.07 -25.24 20.20
N HIS A 121 14.90 -25.21 21.24
CA HIS A 121 14.99 -26.29 22.21
C HIS A 121 13.68 -26.39 23.02
N PRO A 122 13.06 -27.57 23.18
CA PRO A 122 11.75 -27.70 23.82
C PRO A 122 11.73 -27.28 25.30
N GLU A 123 12.81 -27.52 26.04
CA GLU A 123 12.87 -27.12 27.46
C GLU A 123 13.45 -25.72 27.71
N THR A 124 14.52 -25.34 27.00
CA THR A 124 15.23 -24.07 27.29
C THR A 124 14.72 -22.89 26.46
N GLY A 125 13.95 -23.14 25.39
CA GLY A 125 13.50 -22.12 24.44
C GLY A 125 14.63 -21.46 23.62
N VAL A 126 15.88 -21.91 23.78
CA VAL A 126 17.04 -21.34 23.08
C VAL A 126 17.11 -21.88 21.66
N ALA A 127 17.37 -21.00 20.70
CA ALA A 127 17.53 -21.37 19.30
C ALA A 127 18.94 -21.88 19.00
N TRP A 128 19.03 -23.06 18.40
CA TRP A 128 20.29 -23.64 17.92
C TRP A 128 20.92 -22.81 16.79
N GLU A 129 22.24 -22.59 16.88
CA GLU A 129 23.04 -21.82 15.92
C GLU A 129 23.56 -22.70 14.77
N ARG A 130 23.39 -22.22 13.53
CA ARG A 130 23.74 -22.95 12.30
C ARG A 130 25.21 -22.79 11.90
N TRP A 131 26.00 -22.07 12.67
CA TRP A 131 27.38 -21.77 12.31
C TRP A 131 28.18 -23.06 12.18
N GLN A 132 28.84 -23.23 11.02
CA GLN A 132 29.65 -24.40 10.69
C GLN A 132 28.92 -25.76 10.73
N ASP A 133 27.61 -25.79 10.48
CA ASP A 133 26.86 -27.05 10.39
C ASP A 133 27.42 -28.00 9.31
N ARG A 134 27.69 -27.49 8.10
CA ARG A 134 28.14 -28.31 6.95
C ARG A 134 29.47 -29.02 7.19
N PRO A 135 30.57 -28.36 7.62
CA PRO A 135 31.81 -29.06 7.92
C PRO A 135 31.67 -30.12 9.03
N ARG A 136 30.83 -29.86 10.04
CA ARG A 136 30.56 -30.83 11.13
C ARG A 136 29.82 -32.06 10.60
N ILE A 137 28.79 -31.85 9.77
CA ILE A 137 28.05 -32.94 9.13
C ILE A 137 28.97 -33.76 8.23
N GLU A 138 29.75 -33.12 7.36
CA GLU A 138 30.67 -33.83 6.47
C GLU A 138 31.68 -34.69 7.25
N ARG A 139 32.24 -34.16 8.33
CA ARG A 139 33.12 -34.94 9.22
C ARG A 139 32.40 -36.16 9.80
N THR A 140 31.22 -35.95 10.38
CA THR A 140 30.40 -37.01 10.99
C THR A 140 30.04 -38.10 9.99
N LEU A 141 29.67 -37.72 8.76
CA LEU A 141 29.33 -38.68 7.71
C LEU A 141 30.54 -39.52 7.27
N ARG A 142 31.75 -38.94 7.21
CA ARG A 142 32.97 -39.69 6.87
C ARG A 142 33.36 -40.67 7.99
N GLU A 143 33.16 -40.28 9.25
CA GLU A 143 33.35 -41.18 10.40
C GLU A 143 32.35 -42.35 10.33
N LEU A 144 31.06 -42.06 10.11
CA LEU A 144 30.01 -43.07 9.98
C LEU A 144 30.19 -44.00 8.77
N GLU A 145 30.67 -43.48 7.63
CA GLU A 145 30.98 -44.33 6.47
C GLU A 145 32.03 -45.39 6.81
N ARG A 146 33.07 -45.01 7.56
CA ARG A 146 34.11 -45.94 8.01
C ARG A 146 33.60 -46.92 9.06
N GLU A 147 32.83 -46.43 10.03
CA GLU A 147 32.23 -47.26 11.09
C GLU A 147 31.28 -48.33 10.52
N LEU A 148 30.51 -47.97 9.49
CA LEU A 148 29.48 -48.83 8.88
C LEU A 148 29.98 -49.59 7.64
N GLY A 149 31.25 -49.41 7.23
CA GLY A 149 31.80 -50.03 6.03
C GLY A 149 31.15 -49.58 4.72
N LEU A 150 30.59 -48.37 4.68
CA LEU A 150 29.93 -47.77 3.52
C LEU A 150 30.94 -47.09 2.60
N ARG A 151 30.56 -46.86 1.34
CA ARG A 151 31.45 -46.21 0.38
C ARG A 151 31.68 -44.74 0.73
N GLU A 152 32.95 -44.36 0.83
CA GLU A 152 33.35 -42.95 0.89
C GLU A 152 33.13 -42.30 -0.48
N VAL A 153 32.25 -41.31 -0.54
CA VAL A 153 31.98 -40.55 -1.78
C VAL A 153 32.70 -39.20 -1.71
N ALA A 154 33.42 -38.79 -2.75
CA ALA A 154 34.07 -37.48 -2.79
C ALA A 154 33.05 -36.35 -2.58
N GLY A 155 33.28 -35.49 -1.58
CA GLY A 155 32.42 -34.37 -1.22
C GLY A 155 32.88 -33.05 -1.86
N ARG A 156 32.10 -31.97 -1.71
CA ARG A 156 32.46 -30.65 -2.27
C ARG A 156 33.69 -30.02 -1.58
N LEU A 157 34.00 -30.46 -0.36
CA LEU A 157 35.07 -29.97 0.50
C LEU A 157 36.11 -31.04 0.85
N TYR A 158 35.98 -32.27 0.33
CA TYR A 158 36.90 -33.38 0.61
C TYR A 158 37.21 -34.13 -0.69
N GLN A 159 38.48 -34.09 -1.08
CA GLN A 159 39.02 -34.76 -2.26
C GLN A 159 39.82 -35.97 -1.78
N LEU A 160 39.49 -37.16 -2.29
CA LEU A 160 40.31 -38.36 -2.08
C LEU A 160 41.59 -38.22 -2.93
N ASP A 161 42.73 -38.60 -2.36
CA ASP A 161 44.02 -38.57 -3.08
C ASP A 161 43.94 -39.49 -4.31
N GLY A 162 44.24 -38.94 -5.49
CA GLY A 162 44.44 -39.72 -6.72
C GLY A 162 43.32 -39.66 -7.79
N GLN A 163 42.32 -38.78 -7.70
CA GLN A 163 41.37 -38.57 -8.80
C GLN A 163 41.49 -37.20 -9.49
N GLU A 164 41.40 -37.20 -10.82
CA GLU A 164 41.37 -36.01 -11.67
C GLU A 164 40.26 -35.03 -11.27
N ALA A 165 40.48 -33.75 -11.58
CA ALA A 165 39.58 -32.65 -11.24
C ALA A 165 38.13 -32.94 -11.71
N PRO A 166 37.11 -32.61 -10.90
CA PRO A 166 35.74 -32.95 -11.24
C PRO A 166 35.29 -32.23 -12.53
N GLU A 167 34.54 -32.95 -13.36
CA GLU A 167 33.91 -32.40 -14.56
C GLU A 167 33.14 -31.09 -14.30
N PRO A 168 33.03 -30.20 -15.30
CA PRO A 168 32.40 -28.90 -15.16
C PRO A 168 31.00 -28.99 -14.55
N ALA A 169 30.65 -27.98 -13.74
CA ALA A 169 29.48 -27.96 -12.87
C ALA A 169 28.20 -28.48 -13.54
N ARG A 170 27.72 -29.67 -13.11
CA ARG A 170 26.50 -30.32 -13.58
C ARG A 170 25.32 -29.33 -13.62
N LEU A 171 24.56 -29.36 -14.72
CA LEU A 171 23.25 -28.70 -14.82
C LEU A 171 22.36 -29.13 -13.63
N THR A 172 21.64 -28.19 -13.04
CA THR A 172 20.66 -28.49 -12.00
C THR A 172 19.49 -29.31 -12.58
N SER A 173 18.77 -30.03 -11.73
CA SER A 173 17.61 -30.83 -12.14
C SER A 173 16.45 -30.01 -12.72
N GLY A 174 16.44 -28.69 -12.50
CA GLY A 174 15.51 -27.75 -13.16
C GLY A 174 16.00 -27.33 -14.55
N GLU A 175 17.29 -27.07 -14.69
CA GLU A 175 17.92 -26.69 -15.98
C GLU A 175 17.86 -27.85 -17.01
N ARG A 176 18.00 -29.12 -16.57
CA ARG A 176 17.83 -30.30 -17.46
C ARG A 176 16.39 -30.48 -17.93
N ARG A 177 15.42 -30.45 -17.00
CA ARG A 177 13.99 -30.62 -17.34
C ARG A 177 13.45 -29.48 -18.21
N GLN A 178 14.00 -28.27 -18.06
CA GLN A 178 13.66 -27.17 -18.96
C GLN A 178 14.13 -27.47 -20.39
N ALA A 179 15.39 -27.86 -20.56
CA ALA A 179 15.95 -28.19 -21.87
C ALA A 179 15.22 -29.36 -22.56
N GLU A 180 14.87 -30.40 -21.79
CA GLU A 180 14.09 -31.55 -22.29
C GLU A 180 12.66 -31.16 -22.71
N ARG A 181 12.04 -30.19 -22.04
CA ARG A 181 10.66 -29.74 -22.31
C ARG A 181 10.57 -28.74 -23.46
N THR A 182 11.57 -27.87 -23.61
CA THR A 182 11.56 -26.80 -24.63
C THR A 182 12.32 -27.16 -25.90
N GLY A 183 13.17 -28.20 -25.86
CA GLY A 183 14.08 -28.54 -26.96
C GLY A 183 15.24 -27.56 -27.14
N GLU A 184 15.35 -26.56 -26.27
CA GLU A 184 16.43 -25.56 -26.31
C GLU A 184 17.54 -25.91 -25.31
N PRO A 185 18.81 -25.54 -25.58
CA PRO A 185 19.89 -25.68 -24.62
C PRO A 185 19.57 -24.93 -23.32
N ALA A 186 20.03 -25.47 -22.18
CA ALA A 186 19.85 -24.82 -20.89
C ALA A 186 20.50 -23.42 -20.88
N PHE A 187 19.94 -22.47 -20.10
CA PHE A 187 20.40 -21.08 -20.10
C PHE A 187 21.94 -20.93 -19.91
N PRO A 188 22.61 -21.65 -18.99
CA PRO A 188 24.07 -21.61 -18.90
C PRO A 188 24.77 -22.03 -20.19
N ASP A 189 24.22 -22.99 -20.93
CA ASP A 189 24.81 -23.51 -22.17
C ASP A 189 24.56 -22.55 -23.35
N ARG A 190 23.41 -21.88 -23.39
CA ARG A 190 23.18 -20.76 -24.33
C ARG A 190 24.21 -19.66 -24.12
N VAL A 191 24.47 -19.28 -22.88
CA VAL A 191 25.52 -18.28 -22.57
C VAL A 191 26.92 -18.83 -22.90
N ARG A 192 27.17 -20.13 -22.74
CA ARG A 192 28.44 -20.77 -23.14
C ARG A 192 28.68 -20.74 -24.65
N ALA A 193 27.63 -20.81 -25.47
CA ALA A 193 27.76 -20.78 -26.94
C ALA A 193 28.45 -19.50 -27.43
N HIS A 194 28.27 -18.39 -26.70
CA HIS A 194 28.88 -17.10 -27.02
C HIS A 194 30.23 -16.85 -26.31
N LEU A 195 30.79 -17.84 -25.59
CA LEU A 195 32.06 -17.67 -24.86
C LEU A 195 33.22 -17.14 -25.70
N PRO A 196 33.44 -17.57 -26.96
CA PRO A 196 34.50 -17.01 -27.80
C PRO A 196 34.35 -15.50 -28.01
N GLU A 197 33.13 -15.02 -28.22
CA GLU A 197 32.83 -13.59 -28.41
C GLU A 197 33.00 -12.81 -27.10
N LEU A 198 32.50 -13.34 -25.99
CA LEU A 198 32.65 -12.74 -24.65
C LEU A 198 34.12 -12.67 -24.20
N ARG A 199 34.95 -13.62 -24.66
CA ARG A 199 36.39 -13.62 -24.42
C ARG A 199 37.14 -12.59 -25.27
N ALA A 200 36.61 -12.25 -26.44
CA ALA A 200 37.21 -11.27 -27.35
C ALA A 200 37.02 -9.81 -26.89
N ALA A 201 36.06 -9.55 -25.97
CA ALA A 201 35.87 -8.22 -25.38
C ALA A 201 37.14 -7.72 -24.69
N ARG A 202 37.49 -6.45 -24.91
CA ARG A 202 38.67 -5.79 -24.33
C ARG A 202 38.33 -4.72 -23.28
N SER A 203 37.05 -4.38 -23.12
CA SER A 203 36.54 -3.41 -22.15
C SER A 203 35.19 -3.84 -21.59
N TRP A 204 34.71 -3.17 -20.54
CA TRP A 204 33.37 -3.38 -19.98
C TRP A 204 32.28 -3.07 -20.99
N THR A 205 32.39 -1.94 -21.71
CA THR A 205 31.46 -1.53 -22.75
C THR A 205 31.37 -2.57 -23.86
N GLU A 206 32.51 -3.05 -24.37
CA GLU A 206 32.52 -4.10 -25.40
C GLU A 206 31.93 -5.43 -24.90
N LEU A 207 32.11 -5.76 -23.62
CA LEU A 207 31.53 -6.98 -23.05
C LEU A 207 30.01 -6.87 -22.95
N GLU A 208 29.49 -5.70 -22.55
CA GLU A 208 28.06 -5.45 -22.45
C GLU A 208 27.40 -5.34 -23.83
N GLU A 209 28.03 -4.72 -24.82
CA GLU A 209 27.55 -4.68 -26.20
C GLU A 209 27.44 -6.09 -26.81
N ARG A 210 28.45 -6.94 -26.59
CA ARG A 210 28.45 -8.32 -27.06
C ARG A 210 27.40 -9.18 -26.35
N LEU A 211 27.14 -8.94 -25.07
CA LEU A 211 26.03 -9.58 -24.37
C LEU A 211 24.68 -9.10 -24.92
N ALA A 212 24.53 -7.79 -25.11
CA ALA A 212 23.29 -7.17 -25.60
C ALA A 212 22.93 -7.64 -27.01
N ALA A 213 23.91 -7.89 -27.88
CA ALA A 213 23.71 -8.46 -29.21
C ALA A 213 22.99 -9.83 -29.18
N HIS A 214 23.09 -10.56 -28.07
CA HIS A 214 22.43 -11.84 -27.85
C HIS A 214 21.26 -11.76 -26.86
N GLY A 215 20.76 -10.56 -26.57
CA GLY A 215 19.67 -10.33 -25.60
C GLY A 215 20.06 -10.59 -24.14
N LEU A 216 21.36 -10.63 -23.85
CA LEU A 216 21.91 -10.86 -22.52
C LEU A 216 22.39 -9.54 -21.92
N ARG A 217 22.43 -9.47 -20.60
CA ARG A 217 23.06 -8.36 -19.85
C ARG A 217 23.84 -8.86 -18.65
N LEU A 218 24.80 -8.05 -18.23
CA LEU A 218 25.66 -8.31 -17.09
C LEU A 218 25.15 -7.51 -15.88
N GLU A 219 25.03 -8.16 -14.72
CA GLU A 219 24.60 -7.53 -13.47
C GLU A 219 25.52 -7.96 -12.33
N ARG A 220 25.79 -7.06 -11.38
CA ARG A 220 26.53 -7.40 -10.15
C ARG A 220 25.57 -7.97 -9.11
N LYS A 221 25.90 -9.15 -8.55
CA LYS A 221 25.10 -9.80 -7.50
C LYS A 221 25.99 -10.40 -6.42
N GLY A 222 25.93 -9.82 -5.22
CA GLY A 222 26.80 -10.19 -4.10
C GLY A 222 28.27 -9.91 -4.43
N GLN A 223 29.13 -10.91 -4.21
CA GLN A 223 30.59 -10.80 -4.44
C GLN A 223 31.02 -11.10 -5.89
N GLY A 224 30.12 -11.05 -6.87
CA GLY A 224 30.44 -11.40 -8.25
C GLY A 224 29.44 -10.90 -9.28
N LEU A 225 29.53 -11.46 -10.49
CA LEU A 225 28.71 -11.08 -11.65
C LEU A 225 27.74 -12.20 -12.03
N VAL A 226 26.60 -11.80 -12.59
CA VAL A 226 25.53 -12.63 -13.11
C VAL A 226 25.20 -12.18 -14.53
N ILE A 227 24.98 -13.14 -15.43
CA ILE A 227 24.50 -12.91 -16.79
C ILE A 227 23.03 -13.29 -16.82
N THR A 228 22.18 -12.44 -17.39
CA THR A 228 20.72 -12.61 -17.39
C THR A 228 20.10 -12.18 -18.72
N ASP A 229 19.01 -12.83 -19.12
CA ASP A 229 18.14 -12.39 -20.24
C ASP A 229 16.90 -11.62 -19.72
N GLY A 230 16.75 -11.46 -18.40
CA GLY A 230 15.57 -10.88 -17.75
C GLY A 230 14.61 -11.89 -17.16
N THR A 231 14.68 -13.13 -17.60
CA THR A 231 13.86 -14.24 -17.13
C THR A 231 14.70 -15.33 -16.44
N HIS A 232 15.89 -15.59 -16.98
CA HIS A 232 16.86 -16.56 -16.49
C HIS A 232 18.16 -15.86 -16.13
N GLN A 233 18.84 -16.37 -15.09
CA GLN A 233 20.09 -15.80 -14.60
C GLN A 233 21.11 -16.90 -14.31
N VAL A 234 22.39 -16.65 -14.62
CA VAL A 234 23.50 -17.56 -14.32
C VAL A 234 24.69 -16.77 -13.79
N LYS A 235 25.35 -17.27 -12.74
CA LYS A 235 26.58 -16.64 -12.23
C LYS A 235 27.64 -16.66 -13.34
N ALA A 236 28.26 -15.53 -13.65
CA ALA A 236 29.26 -15.42 -14.72
C ALA A 236 30.42 -16.41 -14.50
N SER A 237 30.91 -16.52 -13.26
CA SER A 237 31.93 -17.51 -12.87
C SER A 237 31.51 -18.99 -13.00
N ARG A 238 30.21 -19.28 -13.07
CA ARG A 238 29.68 -20.63 -13.35
C ARG A 238 29.73 -20.94 -14.85
N VAL A 239 29.54 -19.93 -15.71
CA VAL A 239 29.72 -20.05 -17.16
C VAL A 239 31.20 -20.26 -17.45
N ALA A 240 32.09 -19.36 -17.00
CA ALA A 240 33.53 -19.56 -17.12
C ALA A 240 34.30 -18.80 -16.04
N ARG A 241 35.37 -19.39 -15.51
CA ARG A 241 36.12 -18.83 -14.36
C ARG A 241 36.77 -17.48 -14.67
N ASP A 242 37.18 -17.28 -15.91
CA ASP A 242 37.71 -16.04 -16.49
C ASP A 242 36.67 -14.91 -16.64
N LEU A 243 35.36 -15.22 -16.56
CA LEU A 243 34.29 -14.24 -16.46
C LEU A 243 33.94 -13.86 -15.00
N SER A 244 34.77 -14.23 -14.04
CA SER A 244 34.61 -13.74 -12.65
C SER A 244 34.94 -12.26 -12.55
N LEU A 245 34.30 -11.54 -11.62
CA LEU A 245 34.48 -10.10 -11.40
C LEU A 245 35.96 -9.72 -11.34
N ARG A 246 36.70 -10.35 -10.43
CA ARG A 246 38.14 -10.09 -10.25
C ARG A 246 38.96 -10.30 -11.53
N ARG A 247 38.70 -11.38 -12.27
CA ARG A 247 39.46 -11.66 -13.50
C ARG A 247 39.12 -10.72 -14.64
N LEU A 248 37.86 -10.26 -14.72
CA LEU A 248 37.46 -9.25 -15.68
C LEU A 248 38.03 -7.87 -15.33
N GLU A 249 38.07 -7.50 -14.05
CA GLU A 249 38.75 -6.28 -13.57
C GLU A 249 40.26 -6.32 -13.87
N GLU A 250 40.92 -7.45 -13.63
CA GLU A 250 42.34 -7.67 -13.98
C GLU A 250 42.56 -7.59 -15.51
N ARG A 251 41.67 -8.20 -16.30
CA ARG A 251 41.76 -8.22 -17.77
C ARG A 251 41.54 -6.84 -18.38
N PHE A 252 40.54 -6.11 -17.92
CA PHE A 252 40.17 -4.80 -18.45
C PHE A 252 40.94 -3.64 -17.81
N ARG A 253 41.73 -3.91 -16.77
CA ARG A 253 42.48 -2.91 -16.00
C ARG A 253 41.60 -1.75 -15.52
N ALA A 254 40.33 -2.04 -15.28
CA ALA A 254 39.32 -1.09 -14.86
C ALA A 254 38.33 -1.79 -13.93
N PRO A 255 37.89 -1.17 -12.82
CA PRO A 255 36.85 -1.73 -11.97
C PRO A 255 35.52 -1.84 -12.73
N TYR A 256 34.66 -2.77 -12.34
CA TYR A 256 33.33 -2.88 -12.97
C TYR A 256 32.52 -1.58 -12.79
N PRO A 257 32.02 -0.95 -13.88
CA PRO A 257 31.14 0.22 -13.77
C PRO A 257 29.85 -0.15 -13.03
N GLY A 258 29.39 0.73 -12.13
CA GLY A 258 28.29 0.44 -11.21
C GLY A 258 28.63 0.60 -9.72
N ARG A 259 29.82 1.12 -9.38
CA ARG A 259 30.09 1.58 -8.00
C ARG A 259 29.29 2.81 -7.64
N GLU A 260 29.21 3.84 -8.49
CA GLU A 260 28.74 5.16 -8.04
C GLU A 260 27.26 5.17 -7.65
N GLU A 261 26.39 4.40 -8.31
CA GLU A 261 24.95 4.35 -7.99
C GLU A 261 24.60 3.37 -6.86
N GLU A 262 25.36 2.28 -6.69
CA GLU A 262 25.10 1.28 -5.63
C GLU A 262 25.84 1.61 -4.32
N GLN A 263 26.96 2.34 -4.41
CA GLN A 263 27.71 2.88 -3.28
C GLN A 263 27.05 4.16 -2.74
N ALA A 264 26.48 5.02 -3.61
CA ALA A 264 25.57 6.11 -3.23
C ALA A 264 24.34 5.64 -2.43
N ARG A 265 23.87 4.41 -2.64
CA ARG A 265 22.76 3.80 -1.86
C ARG A 265 23.21 3.25 -0.50
N ARG A 266 24.50 3.00 -0.29
CA ARG A 266 25.05 2.36 0.93
C ARG A 266 25.78 3.32 1.85
N GLU A 267 26.31 4.42 1.33
CA GLU A 267 26.95 5.47 2.12
C GLU A 267 25.90 6.43 2.70
N PRO A 268 26.07 6.92 3.94
CA PRO A 268 25.20 7.95 4.48
C PRO A 268 25.26 9.19 3.58
N PRO A 269 24.12 9.88 3.36
CA PRO A 269 24.09 11.07 2.51
C PRO A 269 25.13 12.09 3.00
N SER A 270 25.81 12.75 2.06
CA SER A 270 26.70 13.86 2.42
C SER A 270 25.93 14.89 3.25
N ARG A 271 26.64 15.71 4.05
CA ARG A 271 26.00 16.77 4.84
C ARG A 271 25.12 17.67 3.97
N ASP A 272 25.57 17.97 2.76
CA ASP A 272 24.85 18.82 1.81
C ASP A 272 23.63 18.11 1.22
N VAL A 273 23.74 16.83 0.88
CA VAL A 273 22.59 16.01 0.42
C VAL A 273 21.55 15.87 1.53
N ALA A 274 21.96 15.60 2.77
CA ALA A 274 21.07 15.50 3.92
C ALA A 274 20.39 16.85 4.25
N GLN A 275 21.15 17.95 4.21
CA GLN A 275 20.61 19.30 4.37
C GLN A 275 19.57 19.62 3.28
N LEU A 276 19.87 19.27 2.04
CA LEU A 276 18.98 19.52 0.91
C LEU A 276 17.71 18.67 0.98
N GLN A 277 17.82 17.39 1.37
CA GLN A 277 16.67 16.52 1.61
C GLN A 277 15.75 17.10 2.70
N GLY A 278 16.33 17.54 3.83
CA GLY A 278 15.57 18.20 4.90
C GLY A 278 14.90 19.49 4.43
N ALA A 279 15.61 20.33 3.68
CA ALA A 279 15.07 21.59 3.16
C ALA A 279 13.96 21.37 2.12
N LEU A 280 14.07 20.34 1.27
CA LEU A 280 13.06 19.97 0.27
C LEU A 280 11.80 19.41 0.93
N ALA A 281 11.95 18.52 1.91
CA ALA A 281 10.83 18.00 2.69
C ALA A 281 10.11 19.12 3.45
N GLU A 282 10.86 20.04 4.05
CA GLU A 282 10.30 21.20 4.74
C GLU A 282 9.60 22.15 3.76
N TYR A 283 10.16 22.36 2.56
CA TYR A 283 9.52 23.17 1.51
C TYR A 283 8.17 22.60 1.08
N GLU A 284 8.10 21.29 0.82
CA GLU A 284 6.85 20.63 0.47
C GLU A 284 5.83 20.71 1.60
N ARG A 285 6.27 20.51 2.85
CA ARG A 285 5.41 20.63 4.03
C ARG A 285 4.80 22.04 4.14
N VAL A 286 5.63 23.08 4.01
CA VAL A 286 5.16 24.47 4.11
C VAL A 286 4.25 24.83 2.93
N ALA A 287 4.60 24.41 1.71
CA ALA A 287 3.77 24.64 0.53
C ALA A 287 2.40 23.95 0.65
N ALA A 288 2.36 22.74 1.21
CA ALA A 288 1.11 22.03 1.50
C ALA A 288 0.25 22.78 2.53
N LEU A 289 0.86 23.29 3.61
CA LEU A 289 0.17 24.10 4.62
C LEU A 289 -0.41 25.40 4.04
N GLU A 290 0.33 26.11 3.18
CA GLU A 290 -0.19 27.30 2.50
C GLU A 290 -1.37 26.97 1.59
N HIS A 291 -1.26 25.88 0.82
CA HIS A 291 -2.33 25.43 -0.05
C HIS A 291 -3.58 25.01 0.73
N GLU A 292 -3.41 24.33 1.86
CA GLU A 292 -4.51 23.95 2.76
C GLU A 292 -5.16 25.17 3.41
N ARG A 293 -4.37 26.15 3.86
CA ARG A 293 -4.87 27.43 4.38
C ARG A 293 -5.72 28.14 3.32
N ASP A 294 -5.25 28.21 2.09
CA ASP A 294 -5.97 28.89 1.00
C ASP A 294 -7.28 28.19 0.66
N ARG A 295 -7.29 26.85 0.68
CA ARG A 295 -8.50 26.04 0.53
C ARG A 295 -9.50 26.31 1.66
N ALA A 296 -9.05 26.20 2.91
CA ALA A 296 -9.88 26.45 4.09
C ALA A 296 -10.42 27.89 4.12
N THR A 297 -9.64 28.87 3.64
CA THR A 297 -10.06 30.27 3.52
C THR A 297 -11.19 30.41 2.50
N LYS A 298 -11.07 29.80 1.32
CA LYS A 298 -12.13 29.78 0.30
C LYS A 298 -13.40 29.10 0.81
N GLU A 299 -13.26 28.00 1.53
CA GLU A 299 -14.37 27.28 2.16
C GLU A 299 -15.08 28.13 3.21
N LEU A 300 -14.32 28.85 4.05
CA LEU A 300 -14.88 29.77 5.04
C LEU A 300 -15.70 30.87 4.37
N TYR A 301 -15.17 31.52 3.33
CA TYR A 301 -15.91 32.55 2.59
C TYR A 301 -17.20 32.00 1.96
N ALA A 302 -17.14 30.81 1.36
CA ALA A 302 -18.32 30.16 0.80
C ALA A 302 -19.36 29.82 1.88
N ALA A 303 -18.93 29.33 3.04
CA ALA A 303 -19.81 29.02 4.17
C ALA A 303 -20.44 30.29 4.76
N GLN A 304 -19.68 31.38 4.91
CA GLN A 304 -20.18 32.68 5.36
C GLN A 304 -21.21 33.27 4.38
N ALA A 305 -20.96 33.17 3.08
CA ALA A 305 -21.93 33.58 2.05
C ALA A 305 -23.21 32.74 2.14
N ARG A 306 -23.09 31.43 2.33
CA ARG A 306 -24.24 30.54 2.53
C ARG A 306 -25.03 30.90 3.78
N ARG A 307 -24.36 31.21 4.89
CA ARG A 307 -25.00 31.67 6.13
C ARG A 307 -25.82 32.93 5.87
N SER A 308 -25.20 33.94 5.24
CA SER A 308 -25.88 35.20 4.89
C SER A 308 -27.11 34.95 4.01
N ASN A 309 -27.02 34.07 3.00
CA ASN A 309 -28.16 33.72 2.16
C ASN A 309 -29.28 33.03 2.94
N LEU A 310 -28.96 32.15 3.88
CA LEU A 310 -29.94 31.52 4.76
C LEU A 310 -30.59 32.54 5.71
N ASP A 311 -29.82 33.44 6.32
CA ASP A 311 -30.35 34.52 7.18
C ASP A 311 -31.33 35.43 6.41
N HIS A 312 -30.99 35.81 5.18
CA HIS A 312 -31.89 36.55 4.30
C HIS A 312 -33.13 35.75 3.92
N ALA A 313 -33.00 34.45 3.66
CA ALA A 313 -34.13 33.57 3.35
C ALA A 313 -35.09 33.44 4.54
N ILE A 314 -34.58 33.29 5.77
CA ILE A 314 -35.40 33.28 7.00
C ILE A 314 -36.20 34.58 7.09
N THR A 315 -35.53 35.71 6.94
CA THR A 315 -36.15 37.04 7.02
C THR A 315 -37.25 37.20 5.95
N ALA A 316 -36.99 36.75 4.73
CA ALA A 316 -37.94 36.81 3.63
C ALA A 316 -39.17 35.92 3.86
N VAL A 317 -38.98 34.70 4.35
CA VAL A 317 -40.09 33.80 4.70
C VAL A 317 -40.95 34.42 5.80
N GLN A 318 -40.34 34.89 6.90
CA GLN A 318 -41.06 35.51 8.02
C GLN A 318 -41.88 36.75 7.57
N ALA A 319 -41.32 37.57 6.68
CA ALA A 319 -42.03 38.70 6.10
C ALA A 319 -43.23 38.25 5.24
N ALA A 320 -43.04 37.26 4.36
CA ALA A 320 -44.09 36.73 3.52
C ALA A 320 -45.21 36.04 4.33
N GLU A 321 -44.87 35.32 5.40
CA GLU A 321 -45.82 34.72 6.32
C GLU A 321 -46.69 35.79 6.98
N LYS A 322 -46.06 36.85 7.51
CA LYS A 322 -46.77 37.97 8.15
C LYS A 322 -47.71 38.70 7.18
N ASP A 323 -47.29 38.88 5.93
CA ASP A 323 -48.13 39.50 4.91
C ASP A 323 -49.30 38.60 4.49
N PHE A 324 -49.08 37.29 4.41
CA PHE A 324 -50.14 36.32 4.15
C PHE A 324 -51.14 36.24 5.29
N ASP A 325 -50.69 36.16 6.55
CA ASP A 325 -51.54 36.16 7.73
C ASP A 325 -52.40 37.43 7.79
N ARG A 326 -51.82 38.59 7.49
CA ARG A 326 -52.55 39.87 7.42
C ARG A 326 -53.60 39.85 6.31
N ALA A 327 -53.30 39.25 5.16
CA ALA A 327 -54.25 39.14 4.05
C ALA A 327 -55.39 38.18 4.38
N LEU A 328 -55.08 37.01 4.95
CA LEU A 328 -56.08 36.04 5.41
C LEU A 328 -57.00 36.62 6.49
N ALA A 329 -56.48 37.44 7.41
CA ALA A 329 -57.27 38.14 8.43
C ALA A 329 -58.35 39.08 7.87
N ARG A 330 -58.22 39.51 6.60
CA ARG A 330 -59.25 40.31 5.92
C ARG A 330 -60.32 39.44 5.24
N VAL A 331 -60.00 38.19 4.93
CA VAL A 331 -60.87 37.26 4.19
C VAL A 331 -61.62 36.32 5.13
N TYR A 332 -60.95 35.75 6.13
CA TYR A 332 -61.47 34.65 6.96
C TYR A 332 -61.76 35.06 8.40
N ARG A 333 -62.74 34.39 9.00
CA ARG A 333 -63.01 34.52 10.45
C ARG A 333 -61.95 33.82 11.29
N ASP A 334 -61.41 32.73 10.77
CA ASP A 334 -60.31 31.96 11.39
C ASP A 334 -59.13 31.89 10.41
N PRO A 335 -58.25 32.91 10.41
CA PRO A 335 -57.11 32.98 9.50
C PRO A 335 -56.10 31.83 9.67
N PRO A 336 -55.75 31.38 10.90
CA PRO A 336 -54.90 30.21 11.10
C PRO A 336 -55.43 28.94 10.42
N ALA A 337 -56.73 28.63 10.59
CA ALA A 337 -57.34 27.46 9.94
C ALA A 337 -57.30 27.58 8.41
N ALA A 338 -57.56 28.78 7.87
CA ALA A 338 -57.50 29.02 6.43
C ALA A 338 -56.08 28.88 5.86
N ARG A 339 -55.06 29.30 6.63
CA ARG A 339 -53.66 29.11 6.27
C ARG A 339 -53.29 27.64 6.15
N GLU A 340 -53.74 26.82 7.09
CA GLU A 340 -53.50 25.37 7.06
C GLU A 340 -54.18 24.71 5.85
N GLN A 341 -55.43 25.06 5.55
CA GLN A 341 -56.12 24.59 4.35
C GLN A 341 -55.41 25.02 3.07
N PHE A 342 -54.90 26.26 3.03
CA PHE A 342 -54.13 26.74 1.88
C PHE A 342 -52.84 25.94 1.71
N ARG A 343 -52.09 25.71 2.80
CA ARG A 343 -50.88 24.88 2.78
C ARG A 343 -51.15 23.48 2.25
N ASN A 344 -52.24 22.85 2.70
CA ASN A 344 -52.65 21.53 2.22
C ASN A 344 -52.95 21.54 0.71
N ALA A 345 -53.62 22.59 0.22
CA ALA A 345 -53.86 22.76 -1.21
C ALA A 345 -52.56 22.96 -2.01
N VAL A 346 -51.60 23.73 -1.48
CA VAL A 346 -50.27 23.90 -2.09
C VAL A 346 -49.54 22.55 -2.17
N ALA A 347 -49.59 21.74 -1.12
CA ALA A 347 -48.96 20.42 -1.09
C ALA A 347 -49.58 19.44 -2.10
N GLN A 348 -50.90 19.54 -2.34
CA GLN A 348 -51.63 18.63 -3.24
C GLN A 348 -51.56 19.04 -4.71
N ALA A 349 -51.69 20.33 -5.00
CA ALA A 349 -51.92 20.84 -6.35
C ALA A 349 -50.93 21.93 -6.79
N GLY A 350 -50.01 22.33 -5.91
CA GLY A 350 -49.05 23.39 -6.15
C GLY A 350 -49.56 24.80 -5.82
N PRO A 351 -48.65 25.78 -5.75
CA PRO A 351 -48.92 27.15 -5.31
C PRO A 351 -49.87 27.90 -6.24
N GLU A 352 -49.72 27.73 -7.56
CA GLU A 352 -50.55 28.43 -8.54
C GLU A 352 -52.00 27.98 -8.45
N ARG A 353 -52.23 26.65 -8.41
CA ARG A 353 -53.57 26.09 -8.33
C ARG A 353 -54.27 26.43 -7.02
N ALA A 354 -53.55 26.37 -5.89
CA ALA A 354 -54.09 26.76 -4.60
C ALA A 354 -54.54 28.23 -4.58
N ALA A 355 -53.78 29.12 -5.24
CA ALA A 355 -54.11 30.54 -5.34
C ALA A 355 -55.27 30.85 -6.30
N GLU A 356 -55.38 30.08 -7.39
CA GLU A 356 -56.56 30.11 -8.27
C GLU A 356 -57.83 29.76 -7.48
N TRP A 357 -57.80 28.66 -6.72
CA TRP A 357 -58.91 28.27 -5.85
C TRP A 357 -59.21 29.31 -4.78
N LEU A 358 -58.18 29.86 -4.13
CA LEU A 358 -58.36 30.90 -3.11
C LEU A 358 -59.01 32.17 -3.68
N THR A 359 -58.79 32.44 -4.97
CA THR A 359 -59.41 33.57 -5.67
C THR A 359 -60.85 33.28 -6.10
N ALA A 360 -61.09 32.11 -6.70
CA ALA A 360 -62.37 31.76 -7.30
C ALA A 360 -63.41 31.28 -6.27
N GLU A 361 -62.97 30.49 -5.30
CA GLU A 361 -63.79 29.80 -4.31
C GLU A 361 -63.17 29.96 -2.90
N PRO A 362 -63.02 31.20 -2.38
CA PRO A 362 -62.37 31.44 -1.10
C PRO A 362 -63.03 30.69 0.06
N GLU A 363 -64.34 30.40 0.02
CA GLU A 363 -65.05 29.60 1.01
C GLU A 363 -64.48 28.18 1.21
N ARG A 364 -63.77 27.63 0.21
CA ARG A 364 -63.11 26.31 0.30
C ARG A 364 -62.07 26.24 1.40
N PHE A 365 -61.48 27.38 1.77
CA PHE A 365 -60.43 27.48 2.78
C PHE A 365 -60.96 27.88 4.16
N GLY A 366 -62.26 28.19 4.29
CA GLY A 366 -62.86 28.50 5.58
C GLY A 366 -64.00 29.52 5.51
N ALA A 367 -64.61 29.79 6.66
CA ALA A 367 -65.71 30.73 6.75
C ALA A 367 -65.26 32.18 6.51
N LEU A 368 -65.89 32.85 5.54
CA LEU A 368 -65.57 34.23 5.18
C LEU A 368 -66.04 35.22 6.25
N ARG A 369 -65.30 36.33 6.37
CA ARG A 369 -65.74 37.50 7.13
C ARG A 369 -66.97 38.11 6.44
N THR A 370 -67.94 38.48 7.25
CA THR A 370 -69.17 39.12 6.79
C THR A 370 -69.33 40.45 7.50
N VAL A 371 -69.75 41.48 6.76
CA VAL A 371 -70.19 42.75 7.33
C VAL A 371 -71.71 42.81 7.35
N ASP A 372 -72.25 43.43 8.38
CA ASP A 372 -73.69 43.63 8.53
C ASP A 372 -74.13 44.82 7.68
N ARG A 373 -75.03 44.58 6.72
CA ARG A 373 -75.65 45.61 5.88
C ARG A 373 -77.15 45.69 6.12
N PRO A 374 -77.73 46.90 6.24
CA PRO A 374 -79.18 47.04 6.33
C PRO A 374 -79.86 46.46 5.10
N ARG A 375 -80.97 45.74 5.28
CA ARG A 375 -81.82 45.31 4.17
C ARG A 375 -82.60 46.51 3.61
N ALA A 376 -83.01 46.42 2.34
CA ALA A 376 -83.86 47.43 1.71
C ALA A 376 -85.13 47.65 2.56
N LEU A 377 -85.51 48.92 2.77
CA LEU A 377 -86.63 49.37 3.63
C LEU A 377 -86.40 49.27 5.16
N GLY A 378 -85.17 49.03 5.64
CA GLY A 378 -84.83 49.13 7.07
C GLY A 378 -85.25 47.94 7.95
N LEU A 379 -85.85 46.90 7.35
CA LEU A 379 -86.30 45.70 8.07
C LEU A 379 -85.21 44.62 8.08
N GLY A 380 -84.33 44.71 9.08
CA GLY A 380 -83.32 43.70 9.41
C GLY A 380 -81.96 43.89 8.72
N VAL A 381 -81.02 43.03 9.09
CA VAL A 381 -79.61 43.07 8.66
C VAL A 381 -79.31 41.85 7.78
N ARG A 382 -78.55 42.03 6.69
CA ARG A 382 -77.98 40.96 5.88
C ARG A 382 -76.47 40.92 6.10
N ARG A 383 -75.94 39.72 6.30
CA ARG A 383 -74.49 39.45 6.27
C ARG A 383 -74.00 39.46 4.83
N ASP A 384 -73.03 40.31 4.55
CA ASP A 384 -72.42 40.48 3.23
C ASP A 384 -70.93 40.11 3.28
N ASP A 385 -70.54 39.11 2.49
CA ASP A 385 -69.16 38.61 2.35
C ASP A 385 -68.43 39.20 1.14
N ALA A 386 -69.07 40.05 0.32
CA ALA A 386 -68.46 40.62 -0.87
C ALA A 386 -67.11 41.35 -0.60
N PRO A 387 -66.93 42.09 0.51
CA PRO A 387 -65.63 42.67 0.84
C PRO A 387 -64.53 41.62 1.07
N ALA A 388 -64.86 40.50 1.72
CA ALA A 388 -63.92 39.40 1.95
C ALA A 388 -63.54 38.73 0.62
N ARG A 389 -64.51 38.52 -0.29
CA ARG A 389 -64.28 37.97 -1.63
C ARG A 389 -63.38 38.88 -2.48
N LEU A 390 -63.48 40.21 -2.33
CA LEU A 390 -62.60 41.16 -3.04
C LEU A 390 -61.14 41.06 -2.54
N GLU A 391 -60.93 40.91 -1.24
CA GLU A 391 -59.59 40.77 -0.64
C GLU A 391 -58.96 39.38 -0.91
N ALA A 392 -59.75 38.37 -1.32
CA ALA A 392 -59.27 37.02 -1.59
C ALA A 392 -58.16 36.97 -2.66
N ARG A 393 -58.22 37.82 -3.69
CA ARG A 393 -57.16 37.95 -4.71
C ARG A 393 -55.82 38.36 -4.10
N ARG A 394 -55.84 39.28 -3.13
CA ARG A 394 -54.63 39.73 -2.44
C ARG A 394 -54.09 38.61 -1.55
N ALA A 395 -54.96 37.92 -0.81
CA ALA A 395 -54.56 36.76 -0.02
C ALA A 395 -53.93 35.66 -0.89
N ALA A 396 -54.51 35.38 -2.06
CA ALA A 396 -53.95 34.44 -3.04
C ALA A 396 -52.57 34.87 -3.57
N ALA A 397 -52.37 36.14 -3.88
CA ALA A 397 -51.06 36.66 -4.28
C ALA A 397 -50.01 36.52 -3.17
N CYS A 398 -50.36 36.88 -1.92
CA CYS A 398 -49.48 36.71 -0.76
C CYS A 398 -49.16 35.23 -0.50
N GLY A 399 -50.14 34.33 -0.64
CA GLY A 399 -49.96 32.89 -0.47
C GLY A 399 -49.01 32.28 -1.51
N ARG A 400 -49.09 32.70 -2.78
CA ARG A 400 -48.10 32.29 -3.81
C ARG A 400 -46.71 32.79 -3.50
N ALA A 401 -46.58 34.06 -3.15
CA ALA A 401 -45.30 34.69 -2.82
C ALA A 401 -44.63 33.98 -1.64
N LEU A 402 -45.40 33.63 -0.60
CA LEU A 402 -44.93 32.81 0.52
C LEU A 402 -44.42 31.46 0.01
N ALA A 403 -45.25 30.70 -0.70
CA ALA A 403 -44.86 29.38 -1.18
C ALA A 403 -43.62 29.41 -2.10
N GLU A 404 -43.43 30.45 -2.90
CA GLU A 404 -42.23 30.63 -3.72
C GLU A 404 -41.00 30.95 -2.87
N THR A 405 -41.13 31.82 -1.87
CA THR A 405 -40.06 32.18 -0.95
C THR A 405 -39.60 30.96 -0.15
N GLU A 406 -40.54 30.15 0.33
CA GLU A 406 -40.27 28.88 1.02
C GLU A 406 -39.53 27.88 0.11
N ARG A 407 -39.92 27.76 -1.17
CA ARG A 407 -39.19 26.92 -2.14
C ARG A 407 -37.75 27.39 -2.35
N ARG A 408 -37.53 28.71 -2.48
CA ARG A 408 -36.18 29.28 -2.62
C ARG A 408 -35.33 29.04 -1.37
N ALA A 409 -35.92 29.18 -0.18
CA ALA A 409 -35.26 28.86 1.08
C ALA A 409 -34.89 27.37 1.16
N ALA A 410 -35.77 26.47 0.70
CA ALA A 410 -35.53 25.03 0.72
C ALA A 410 -34.37 24.62 -0.19
N ALA A 411 -34.27 25.26 -1.36
CA ALA A 411 -33.13 25.07 -2.26
C ALA A 411 -31.78 25.47 -1.63
N LEU A 412 -31.77 26.50 -0.78
CA LEU A 412 -30.57 26.95 -0.06
C LEU A 412 -30.17 26.00 1.10
N ALA A 413 -31.16 25.41 1.78
CA ALA A 413 -30.91 24.44 2.85
C ALA A 413 -30.39 23.10 2.32
N GLY A 414 -30.79 22.69 1.12
CA GLY A 414 -30.25 21.47 0.48
C GLY A 414 -30.68 20.21 1.21
N ARG A 415 -29.73 19.50 1.86
CA ARG A 415 -30.03 18.25 2.60
C ARG A 415 -30.83 18.49 3.88
N ASP A 416 -30.78 19.70 4.40
CA ASP A 416 -31.54 20.12 5.58
C ASP A 416 -32.94 20.65 5.20
N ALA A 417 -33.34 20.52 3.94
CA ALA A 417 -34.69 20.87 3.48
C ALA A 417 -35.75 19.95 4.14
N PRO A 418 -37.00 20.42 4.30
CA PRO A 418 -38.03 19.66 4.97
C PRO A 418 -38.42 18.45 4.13
N ASP A 419 -38.69 17.34 4.81
CA ASP A 419 -39.47 16.27 4.20
C ASP A 419 -40.94 16.72 4.06
N ARG A 420 -41.74 16.06 3.21
CA ARG A 420 -43.14 16.47 2.89
C ARG A 420 -44.06 16.60 4.12
N GLN A 421 -43.63 16.18 5.30
CA GLN A 421 -44.39 16.13 6.54
C GLN A 421 -44.15 17.32 7.50
N GLU A 422 -43.14 18.17 7.30
CA GLU A 422 -42.90 19.28 8.23
C GLU A 422 -43.87 20.47 7.98
N SER A 423 -44.65 20.80 9.01
CA SER A 423 -45.73 21.80 8.96
C SER A 423 -45.28 23.27 8.95
N SER A 424 -43.98 23.56 9.13
CA SER A 424 -43.46 24.93 9.23
C SER A 424 -42.06 25.04 8.63
N VAL A 425 -41.77 26.20 8.02
CA VAL A 425 -40.47 26.48 7.39
C VAL A 425 -39.37 26.85 8.39
N GLY A 426 -39.73 27.35 9.58
CA GLY A 426 -38.76 27.76 10.60
C GLY A 426 -37.78 26.66 11.06
N PRO A 427 -38.26 25.50 11.53
CA PRO A 427 -37.39 24.51 12.20
C PRO A 427 -36.24 23.99 11.35
N TRP A 428 -36.45 23.78 10.05
CA TRP A 428 -35.41 23.21 9.19
C TRP A 428 -34.42 24.25 8.65
N VAL A 429 -34.86 25.49 8.42
CA VAL A 429 -33.93 26.57 8.08
C VAL A 429 -33.04 26.88 9.29
N GLU A 430 -33.58 26.82 10.50
CA GLU A 430 -32.79 26.93 11.75
C GLU A 430 -31.76 25.80 11.88
N ARG A 431 -32.12 24.55 11.56
CA ARG A 431 -31.17 23.42 11.51
C ARG A 431 -30.08 23.64 10.47
N ALA A 432 -30.44 24.05 9.25
CA ALA A 432 -29.50 24.35 8.19
C ALA A 432 -28.52 25.47 8.61
N LEU A 433 -29.04 26.52 9.26
CA LEU A 433 -28.24 27.61 9.78
C LEU A 433 -27.31 27.16 10.91
N ALA A 434 -27.77 26.29 11.81
CA ALA A 434 -26.96 25.72 12.87
C ALA A 434 -25.79 24.90 12.30
N HIS A 435 -26.06 24.04 11.31
CA HIS A 435 -25.03 23.23 10.66
C HIS A 435 -24.00 24.10 9.91
N VAL A 436 -24.44 25.16 9.23
CA VAL A 436 -23.52 26.11 8.59
C VAL A 436 -22.67 26.85 9.61
N LYS A 437 -23.24 27.27 10.76
CA LYS A 437 -22.49 27.93 11.84
C LYS A 437 -21.45 27.01 12.47
N GLU A 438 -21.79 25.75 12.71
CA GLU A 438 -20.87 24.73 13.21
C GLU A 438 -19.68 24.55 12.27
N ARG A 439 -19.95 24.34 10.97
CA ARG A 439 -18.91 24.22 9.94
C ARG A 439 -18.01 25.47 9.87
N ILE A 440 -18.58 26.67 9.95
CA ILE A 440 -17.79 27.91 10.02
C ILE A 440 -16.82 27.87 11.20
N GLY A 441 -17.30 27.50 12.39
CA GLY A 441 -16.46 27.42 13.59
C GLY A 441 -15.36 26.34 13.49
N GLU A 442 -15.64 25.20 12.84
CA GLU A 442 -14.63 24.19 12.52
C GLU A 442 -13.56 24.71 11.57
N THR A 443 -13.96 25.36 10.47
CA THR A 443 -13.03 25.93 9.50
C THR A 443 -12.19 27.06 10.08
N GLU A 444 -12.77 27.91 10.94
CA GLU A 444 -12.05 28.97 11.65
C GLU A 444 -10.97 28.39 12.57
N ARG A 445 -11.29 27.36 13.36
CA ARG A 445 -10.32 26.65 14.21
C ARG A 445 -9.19 26.03 13.39
N LEU A 446 -9.52 25.39 12.26
CA LEU A 446 -8.52 24.84 11.34
C LEU A 446 -7.61 25.94 10.79
N LEU A 447 -8.17 27.07 10.37
CA LEU A 447 -7.38 28.21 9.88
C LEU A 447 -6.44 28.77 10.94
N ASP A 448 -6.88 28.86 12.19
CA ASP A 448 -6.03 29.33 13.29
C ASP A 448 -4.87 28.37 13.56
N GLN A 449 -5.13 27.06 13.52
CA GLN A 449 -4.09 26.04 13.61
C GLN A 449 -3.08 26.17 12.45
N LEU A 450 -3.57 26.21 11.20
CA LEU A 450 -2.71 26.35 10.01
C LEU A 450 -1.87 27.63 10.05
N LYS A 451 -2.46 28.76 10.48
CA LYS A 451 -1.73 30.02 10.69
C LYS A 451 -0.67 29.90 11.79
N GLN A 452 -0.93 29.16 12.87
CA GLN A 452 0.06 28.93 13.92
C GLN A 452 1.22 28.07 13.42
N GLU A 453 0.93 27.01 12.65
CA GLU A 453 1.95 26.16 12.06
C GLU A 453 2.80 26.92 11.03
N LEU A 454 2.18 27.71 10.16
CA LEU A 454 2.88 28.55 9.19
C LEU A 454 3.74 29.64 9.86
N ARG A 455 3.30 30.21 10.99
CA ARG A 455 4.11 31.18 11.77
C ARG A 455 5.37 30.56 12.37
N ARG A 456 5.34 29.26 12.68
CA ARG A 456 6.50 28.52 13.20
C ARG A 456 7.40 27.97 12.08
N ALA A 457 6.87 27.91 10.87
CA ALA A 457 7.58 27.39 9.72
C ALA A 457 8.50 28.45 9.09
N PRO A 458 9.62 28.03 8.47
CA PRO A 458 10.43 28.93 7.66
C PRO A 458 9.65 29.37 6.40
N HIS A 459 9.86 30.62 5.97
CA HIS A 459 9.27 31.13 4.72
C HIS A 459 9.77 30.35 3.51
N LEU A 460 8.88 30.09 2.54
CA LEU A 460 9.22 29.36 1.31
C LEU A 460 10.37 30.01 0.54
N GLU A 461 10.44 31.34 0.48
CA GLU A 461 11.55 32.04 -0.18
C GLU A 461 12.90 31.77 0.49
N LEU A 462 12.94 31.68 1.82
CA LEU A 462 14.17 31.36 2.56
C LEU A 462 14.60 29.92 2.29
N LEU A 463 13.64 29.00 2.24
CA LEU A 463 13.90 27.60 1.87
C LEU A 463 14.41 27.51 0.44
N GLN A 464 13.80 28.20 -0.53
CA GLN A 464 14.26 28.24 -1.93
C GLN A 464 15.69 28.77 -2.03
N ARG A 465 16.02 29.87 -1.32
CA ARG A 465 17.39 30.42 -1.29
C ARG A 465 18.38 29.46 -0.62
N SER A 466 17.96 28.72 0.40
CA SER A 466 18.79 27.69 1.06
C SER A 466 19.05 26.52 0.10
N ILE A 467 17.99 25.97 -0.49
CA ILE A 467 18.03 24.90 -1.50
C ILE A 467 18.96 25.31 -2.65
N ALA A 468 18.75 26.49 -3.25
CA ALA A 468 19.53 26.97 -4.39
C ALA A 468 21.03 27.06 -4.09
N ARG A 469 21.40 27.55 -2.90
CA ARG A 469 22.81 27.63 -2.47
C ARG A 469 23.45 26.26 -2.31
N VAL A 470 22.72 25.29 -1.76
CA VAL A 470 23.23 23.92 -1.60
C VAL A 470 23.35 23.25 -2.98
N VAL A 471 22.33 23.34 -3.84
CA VAL A 471 22.36 22.75 -5.20
C VAL A 471 23.48 23.35 -6.06
N ALA A 472 23.82 24.63 -5.88
CA ALA A 472 24.88 25.30 -6.64
C ALA A 472 26.29 24.76 -6.36
N ARG A 473 26.51 24.13 -5.20
CA ARG A 473 27.81 23.60 -4.77
C ARG A 473 27.89 22.06 -4.76
N LEU A 474 26.84 21.36 -5.20
CA LEU A 474 26.84 19.89 -5.26
C LEU A 474 27.80 19.38 -6.33
N GLU A 475 28.61 18.39 -5.96
CA GLU A 475 29.46 17.64 -6.88
C GLU A 475 28.65 16.60 -7.69
N PRO A 476 29.13 16.13 -8.86
CA PRO A 476 28.43 15.14 -9.69
C PRO A 476 27.97 13.89 -8.92
N ARG A 477 28.79 13.44 -7.96
CA ARG A 477 28.47 12.31 -7.08
C ARG A 477 27.32 12.60 -6.13
N GLU A 478 27.24 13.81 -5.57
CA GLU A 478 26.17 14.23 -4.67
C GLU A 478 24.86 14.48 -5.43
N ILE A 479 24.95 14.94 -6.68
CA ILE A 479 23.79 15.03 -7.59
C ILE A 479 23.22 13.63 -7.87
N ALA A 480 24.08 12.63 -8.09
CA ALA A 480 23.65 11.24 -8.25
C ALA A 480 23.01 10.68 -6.98
N GLN A 481 23.58 10.94 -5.80
CA GLN A 481 22.98 10.58 -4.50
C GLN A 481 21.61 11.22 -4.31
N LEU A 482 21.50 12.53 -4.54
CA LEU A 482 20.27 13.29 -4.38
C LEU A 482 19.15 12.70 -5.24
N ARG A 483 19.41 12.40 -6.52
CA ARG A 483 18.43 11.81 -7.46
C ARG A 483 17.86 10.47 -6.99
N LEU A 484 18.59 9.74 -6.16
CA LEU A 484 18.14 8.46 -5.59
C LEU A 484 17.29 8.65 -4.33
N LEU A 485 17.42 9.78 -3.65
CA LEU A 485 16.83 10.05 -2.33
C LEU A 485 15.64 11.00 -2.37
N VAL A 486 15.45 11.74 -3.45
CA VAL A 486 14.38 12.74 -3.59
C VAL A 486 13.45 12.39 -4.75
N THR A 487 12.20 12.80 -4.63
CA THR A 487 11.16 12.54 -5.63
C THR A 487 11.36 13.42 -6.88
N ALA A 488 10.76 13.05 -8.01
CA ALA A 488 10.81 13.89 -9.22
C ALA A 488 10.31 15.35 -8.99
N PRO A 489 9.23 15.59 -8.22
CA PRO A 489 8.85 16.93 -7.78
C PRO A 489 9.94 17.67 -7.00
N GLN A 490 10.58 17.00 -6.03
CA GLN A 490 11.67 17.59 -5.24
C GLN A 490 12.89 17.93 -6.11
N VAL A 491 13.20 17.11 -7.12
CA VAL A 491 14.22 17.43 -8.14
C VAL A 491 13.83 18.73 -8.87
N ALA A 492 12.59 18.85 -9.33
CA ALA A 492 12.13 20.05 -10.03
C ALA A 492 12.26 21.32 -9.16
N ILE A 493 11.84 21.25 -7.89
CA ILE A 493 11.98 22.35 -6.91
C ILE A 493 13.45 22.75 -6.74
N ALA A 494 14.35 21.77 -6.57
CA ALA A 494 15.78 22.00 -6.38
C ALA A 494 16.42 22.71 -7.58
N PHE A 495 16.13 22.26 -8.79
CA PHE A 495 16.70 22.84 -10.01
C PHE A 495 16.04 24.17 -10.41
N GLN A 496 14.75 24.35 -10.14
CA GLN A 496 14.06 25.64 -10.30
C GLN A 496 14.66 26.69 -9.36
N ALA A 497 14.86 26.36 -8.08
CA ALA A 497 15.48 27.27 -7.12
C ALA A 497 16.89 27.69 -7.55
N ARG A 498 17.70 26.75 -8.07
CA ARG A 498 19.03 27.06 -8.65
C ARG A 498 18.95 27.99 -9.86
N ARG A 499 17.99 27.79 -10.76
CA ARG A 499 17.78 28.67 -11.92
C ARG A 499 17.40 30.08 -11.48
N VAL A 500 16.46 30.22 -10.55
CA VAL A 500 16.05 31.52 -10.00
C VAL A 500 17.23 32.25 -9.35
N LEU A 501 18.07 31.55 -8.58
CA LEU A 501 19.28 32.15 -8.01
C LEU A 501 20.28 32.59 -9.08
N LYS A 502 20.46 31.78 -10.14
CA LYS A 502 21.33 32.14 -11.27
C LYS A 502 20.82 33.38 -12.00
N ASP A 503 19.51 33.48 -12.23
CA ASP A 503 18.89 34.62 -12.91
C ASP A 503 19.00 35.90 -12.05
N LEU A 504 18.78 35.80 -10.72
CA LEU A 504 18.99 36.89 -9.76
C LEU A 504 20.45 37.36 -9.69
N LEU A 505 21.42 36.43 -9.67
CA LEU A 505 22.86 36.76 -9.64
C LEU A 505 23.37 37.37 -10.95
N LEU A 506 22.71 37.08 -12.07
CA LEU A 506 23.04 37.62 -13.39
C LEU A 506 22.29 38.93 -13.71
N GLY A 507 21.52 39.48 -12.77
CA GLY A 507 20.77 40.73 -12.94
C GLY A 507 19.68 40.65 -14.03
N ARG A 508 19.20 39.44 -14.34
CA ARG A 508 18.11 39.23 -15.30
C ARG A 508 16.80 39.18 -14.55
N GLU A 509 16.30 40.34 -14.12
CA GLU A 509 14.89 40.45 -13.74
C GLU A 509 14.05 40.23 -15.00
N GLN A 510 13.01 39.40 -14.88
CA GLN A 510 12.04 39.17 -15.94
C GLN A 510 11.30 40.48 -16.20
N GLU A 511 11.66 41.17 -17.28
CA GLU A 511 10.69 41.94 -18.05
C GLU A 511 9.69 40.94 -18.64
N ASP A 512 8.56 40.75 -17.97
CA ASP A 512 7.28 40.43 -18.61
C ASP A 512 6.15 40.45 -17.58
N ASP A 513 5.44 41.58 -17.53
CA ASP A 513 3.97 41.59 -17.53
C ASP A 513 3.51 42.93 -18.14
N ARG A 514 3.16 42.88 -19.43
CA ARG A 514 2.36 43.87 -20.17
C ARG A 514 1.04 43.23 -20.57
#